data_AF-W0Q445-F1
#
_entry.id   AF-W0Q445-F1
#
_cell.length_a   1.000
_cell.length_b   1.000
_cell.length_c   1.000
_cell.angle_alpha   90.00
_cell.angle_beta   90.00
_cell.angle_gamma   90.00
#
_symmetry.space_group_name_H-M   'P 1'
#
loop_
_entity.id
_entity.type
_entity.pdbx_description
1 polymer ?
#
loop_
_entity_poly.entity_id
_entity_poly.type
_entity_poly.pdbx_seq_one_letter_code
_entity_poly.pdbx_strand_id
1 'polypeptide(L)'
;MKAKIAKNNFVLMDLAIDYYLHRGTPPYTFMSLWNDKEPYPLNELKICLKKRIMIAVNKQKQEFTLGNDLLIQRLNKKLERLNKIKG
;
A
#
# COMPACT_ATOMS: atom_id res chain seq x y z
N MET A 1 15.42 -10.29 9.11
CA MET A 1 15.39 -10.04 7.65
C MET A 1 14.07 -10.44 6.95
N LYS A 2 13.29 -11.41 7.47
CA LYS A 2 11.99 -11.87 6.90
C LYS A 2 10.94 -10.75 6.74
N ALA A 3 10.92 -9.80 7.66
CA ALA A 3 10.04 -8.62 7.65
C ALA A 3 10.16 -7.72 6.40
N LYS A 4 11.32 -7.70 5.72
CA LYS A 4 11.55 -6.83 4.55
C LYS A 4 10.89 -7.34 3.26
N ILE A 5 10.68 -8.67 3.17
CA ILE A 5 10.03 -9.32 2.04
C ILE A 5 8.51 -9.19 2.18
N ALA A 6 7.97 -9.37 3.40
CA ALA A 6 6.55 -9.14 3.69
C ALA A 6 6.10 -7.69 3.40
N LYS A 7 6.98 -6.69 3.59
CA LYS A 7 6.75 -5.26 3.32
C LYS A 7 6.39 -4.92 1.87
N ASN A 8 6.83 -5.76 0.93
CA ASN A 8 6.56 -5.57 -0.49
C ASN A 8 5.45 -6.51 -0.99
N ASN A 9 4.79 -7.26 -0.11
CA ASN A 9 3.68 -8.10 -0.52
C ASN A 9 2.49 -7.21 -0.88
N PHE A 10 2.18 -7.17 -2.18
CA PHE A 10 1.12 -6.34 -2.73
C PHE A 10 -0.27 -6.73 -2.22
N VAL A 11 -0.50 -8.01 -1.90
CA VAL A 11 -1.77 -8.50 -1.38
C VAL A 11 -2.03 -7.94 0.02
N LEU A 12 -1.04 -8.01 0.90
CA LEU A 12 -1.14 -7.47 2.26
C LEU A 12 -1.33 -5.95 2.26
N MET A 13 -0.65 -5.26 1.34
CA MET A 13 -0.81 -3.83 1.15
C MET A 13 -2.24 -3.48 0.70
N ASP A 14 -2.79 -4.19 -0.30
CA ASP A 14 -4.15 -3.91 -0.78
C ASP A 14 -5.21 -4.12 0.32
N LEU A 15 -5.08 -5.17 1.12
CA LEU A 15 -5.99 -5.42 2.25
C LEU A 15 -5.86 -4.36 3.37
N ALA A 16 -4.64 -3.92 3.68
CA ALA A 16 -4.44 -2.83 4.63
C ALA A 16 -5.04 -1.51 4.14
N ILE A 17 -4.93 -1.22 2.83
CA ILE A 17 -5.57 -0.05 2.22
C ILE A 17 -7.09 -0.13 2.41
N ASP A 18 -7.69 -1.28 2.11
CA ASP A 18 -9.14 -1.45 2.20
C ASP A 18 -9.63 -1.32 3.66
N TYR A 19 -8.90 -1.87 4.63
CA TYR A 19 -9.19 -1.68 6.05
C TYR A 19 -9.31 -0.18 6.45
N TYR A 20 -8.32 0.63 6.08
CA TYR A 20 -8.31 2.06 6.39
C TYR A 20 -9.37 2.84 5.60
N LEU A 21 -9.60 2.49 4.33
CA LEU A 21 -10.58 3.17 3.48
C LEU A 21 -12.04 2.82 3.81
N HIS A 22 -12.28 1.64 4.38
CA HIS A 22 -13.61 1.13 4.72
C HIS A 22 -13.88 1.08 6.24
N ARG A 23 -13.13 1.84 7.04
CA ARG A 23 -13.34 2.03 8.49
C ARG A 23 -13.44 0.72 9.29
N GLY A 24 -12.53 -0.22 9.05
CA GLY A 24 -12.34 -1.35 9.96
C GLY A 24 -13.15 -2.62 9.66
N THR A 25 -13.77 -2.72 8.49
CA THR A 25 -14.40 -3.96 8.01
C THR A 25 -13.73 -4.46 6.73
N PRO A 26 -13.26 -5.73 6.70
CA PRO A 26 -13.28 -6.72 7.79
C PRO A 26 -12.34 -6.32 8.96
N PRO A 27 -12.54 -6.86 10.18
CA PRO A 27 -11.59 -6.68 11.27
C PRO A 27 -10.24 -7.23 10.83
N TYR A 28 -9.33 -6.34 10.47
CA TYR A 28 -8.09 -6.71 9.81
C TYR A 28 -6.95 -6.70 10.82
N THR A 29 -6.66 -7.87 11.37
CA THR A 29 -5.55 -8.12 12.31
C THR A 29 -4.27 -8.42 11.53
N PHE A 30 -3.71 -7.43 10.83
CA PHE A 30 -2.34 -7.59 10.34
C PHE A 30 -1.35 -6.92 11.28
N MET A 31 -0.63 -7.81 11.97
CA MET A 31 0.63 -7.55 12.65
C MET A 31 1.58 -6.73 11.76
N SER A 32 2.23 -5.78 12.38
CA SER A 32 3.01 -4.69 11.82
C SER A 32 4.15 -5.30 11.05
N LEU A 33 4.49 -4.67 9.94
CA LEU A 33 5.60 -5.08 9.11
C LEU A 33 6.96 -5.04 9.86
N TRP A 34 7.01 -4.48 11.08
CA TRP A 34 8.20 -4.41 11.93
C TRP A 34 8.01 -5.06 13.31
N ASN A 35 6.78 -5.41 13.68
CA ASN A 35 6.46 -5.93 15.00
C ASN A 35 5.24 -6.85 14.92
N ASP A 36 5.44 -8.13 15.25
CA ASP A 36 4.38 -9.14 15.31
C ASP A 36 3.34 -8.85 16.42
N LYS A 37 3.42 -7.71 17.11
CA LYS A 37 2.50 -7.28 18.17
C LYS A 37 1.79 -5.93 17.93
N GLU A 38 2.12 -5.21 16.86
CA GLU A 38 1.49 -3.91 16.55
C GLU A 38 0.72 -3.99 15.23
N PRO A 39 -0.29 -3.16 14.95
CA PRO A 39 -0.98 -3.16 13.66
C PRO A 39 -0.16 -2.46 12.57
N TYR A 40 -0.36 -2.79 11.28
CA TYR A 40 0.22 -2.07 10.13
C TYR A 40 -0.15 -0.57 10.20
N PRO A 41 0.77 0.34 10.60
CA PRO A 41 0.41 1.73 10.86
C PRO A 41 0.12 2.47 9.56
N LEU A 42 -0.87 3.37 9.58
CA LEU A 42 -1.28 4.16 8.42
C LEU A 42 -0.11 4.90 7.74
N ASN A 43 0.83 5.42 8.53
CA ASN A 43 1.99 6.14 8.01
C ASN A 43 2.96 5.22 7.26
N GLU A 44 3.20 4.02 7.76
CA GLU A 44 4.02 3.03 7.05
C GLU A 44 3.34 2.58 5.76
N LEU A 45 2.01 2.41 5.79
CA LEU A 45 1.25 2.00 4.62
C LEU A 45 1.38 3.03 3.50
N LYS A 46 1.30 4.32 3.85
CA LYS A 46 1.53 5.43 2.92
C LYS A 46 2.94 5.38 2.32
N ILE A 47 3.97 5.09 3.12
CA ILE A 47 5.37 4.98 2.64
C ILE A 47 5.53 3.80 1.68
N CYS A 48 5.03 2.62 2.05
CA CYS A 48 5.12 1.43 1.20
C CYS A 48 4.31 1.60 -0.10
N LEU A 49 3.14 2.23 -0.05
CA LEU A 49 2.33 2.53 -1.22
C LEU A 49 3.03 3.51 -2.17
N LYS A 50 3.65 4.58 -1.65
CA LYS A 50 4.50 5.50 -2.45
C LYS A 50 5.62 4.75 -3.17
N LYS A 51 6.28 3.82 -2.48
CA LYS A 51 7.34 3.00 -3.09
C LYS A 51 6.79 2.10 -4.21
N ARG A 52 5.61 1.49 -4.03
CA ARG A 52 4.94 0.70 -5.08
C ARG A 52 4.61 1.54 -6.31
N ILE A 53 4.10 2.76 -6.11
CA ILE A 53 3.84 3.71 -7.20
C ILE A 53 5.12 4.03 -7.96
N MET A 54 6.22 4.35 -7.25
CA MET A 54 7.51 4.64 -7.87
C MET A 54 8.03 3.48 -8.72
N ILE A 55 7.91 2.23 -8.23
CA ILE A 55 8.28 1.04 -9.00
C ILE A 55 7.44 0.92 -10.27
N ALA A 56 6.12 1.14 -10.17
CA ALA A 56 5.22 1.10 -11.33
C ALA A 56 5.55 2.21 -12.35
N VAL A 57 5.83 3.43 -11.89
CA VAL A 57 6.25 4.55 -12.75
C VAL A 57 7.57 4.24 -13.45
N ASN A 58 8.55 3.65 -12.75
CA ASN A 58 9.82 3.27 -13.36
C ASN A 58 9.63 2.18 -14.43
N LYS A 59 8.77 1.19 -14.18
CA LYS A 59 8.39 0.21 -15.20
C LYS A 59 7.72 0.87 -16.40
N GLN A 60 6.81 1.81 -16.18
CA GLN A 60 6.13 2.55 -17.24
C GLN A 60 7.09 3.38 -18.11
N LYS A 61 8.16 3.92 -17.51
CA LYS A 61 9.21 4.63 -18.23
C LYS A 61 10.08 3.71 -19.08
N GLN A 62 10.29 2.47 -18.64
CA GLN A 62 11.06 1.47 -19.40
C GLN A 62 10.22 0.89 -20.53
N GLU A 63 8.96 0.56 -20.25
CA GLU A 63 8.02 0.01 -21.21
C GLU A 63 6.62 0.55 -20.90
N PHE A 64 6.12 1.40 -21.80
CA PHE A 64 4.79 1.95 -21.67
C PHE A 64 3.76 0.85 -21.92
N THR A 65 2.89 0.62 -20.92
CA THR A 65 1.68 -0.19 -21.12
C THR A 65 0.48 0.52 -20.52
N LEU A 66 -0.69 0.32 -21.14
CA LEU A 66 -1.94 0.86 -20.62
C LEU A 66 -2.25 0.29 -19.22
N GLY A 67 -1.92 -0.98 -18.99
CA GLY A 67 -2.14 -1.64 -17.70
C GLY A 67 -1.34 -1.01 -16.55
N ASN A 68 -0.07 -0.65 -16.80
CA ASN A 68 0.76 0.04 -15.82
C ASN A 68 0.25 1.47 -15.55
N ASP A 69 -0.20 2.19 -16.57
CA ASP A 69 -0.75 3.54 -16.41
C ASP A 69 -2.01 3.52 -15.52
N LEU A 70 -2.96 2.64 -15.82
CA LEU A 70 -4.17 2.43 -15.04
C LEU A 70 -3.85 2.02 -13.59
N LEU A 71 -2.84 1.16 -13.40
CA LEU A 71 -2.37 0.77 -12.07
C LEU A 71 -1.83 1.98 -11.28
N ILE A 72 -0.99 2.81 -11.90
CA ILE A 72 -0.41 4.01 -11.28
C ILE A 72 -1.53 4.97 -10.86
N GLN A 73 -2.48 5.26 -11.76
CA GLN A 73 -3.62 6.12 -11.47
C GLN A 73 -4.45 5.57 -10.28
N ARG A 74 -4.73 4.27 -10.27
CA ARG A 74 -5.48 3.62 -9.18
C ARG A 74 -4.76 3.71 -7.84
N LEU A 75 -3.45 3.46 -7.82
CA LEU A 75 -2.64 3.53 -6.60
C LEU A 75 -2.52 4.96 -6.07
N ASN A 76 -2.35 5.96 -6.95
CA ASN A 76 -2.36 7.37 -6.57
C ASN A 76 -3.70 7.78 -5.94
N LYS A 77 -4.83 7.39 -6.53
CA LYS A 77 -6.16 7.66 -5.96
C LYS A 77 -6.34 7.03 -4.57
N LYS A 78 -5.85 5.80 -4.38
CA LYS A 78 -5.82 5.15 -3.05
C LYS A 78 -4.98 5.95 -2.06
N LEU A 79 -3.78 6.39 -2.44
CA LEU A 79 -2.88 7.18 -1.58
C LEU A 79 -3.49 8.52 -1.18
N GLU A 80 -4.12 9.24 -2.10
CA GLU A 80 -4.83 10.49 -1.81
C GLU A 80 -5.93 10.29 -0.77
N ARG A 81 -6.74 9.23 -0.92
CA ARG A 81 -7.79 8.90 0.05
C ARG A 81 -7.20 8.59 1.43
N LEU A 82 -6.11 7.83 1.50
CA LEU A 82 -5.42 7.55 2.77
C LEU A 82 -4.82 8.80 3.41
N ASN A 83 -4.35 9.77 2.62
CA ASN A 83 -3.84 11.04 3.13
C ASN A 83 -4.94 11.91 3.77
N LYS A 84 -6.21 11.73 3.37
CA LYS A 84 -7.36 12.40 4.00
C LYS A 84 -7.75 11.82 5.35
N ILE A 85 -7.29 10.61 5.69
CA ILE A 85 -7.47 10.02 7.01
C ILE A 85 -6.47 10.69 7.96
N LYS A 86 -7.00 11.48 8.90
CA LYS A 86 -6.24 12.00 10.04
C LYS A 86 -5.99 10.82 10.99
N GLY A 87 -4.71 10.57 11.29
CA GLY A 87 -4.29 9.58 12.28
C GLY A 87 -4.55 10.07 13.69
#